data_AF-A0A6L5ZEV2-F1
#
_entry.id   AF-A0A6L5ZEV2-F1
#
_cell.length_a   1.000
_cell.length_b   1.000
_cell.length_c   1.000
_cell.angle_alpha   90.00
_cell.angle_beta   90.00
_cell.angle_gamma   90.00
#
_symmetry.space_group_name_H-M   'P 1'
#
loop_
_entity.id
_entity.type
_entity.pdbx_description
1 polymer ?
#
loop_
_entity_poly.entity_id
_entity_poly.type
_entity_poly.pdbx_seq_one_letter_code
_entity_poly.pdbx_strand_id
1 'polypeptide(L)'
;RAYGDEIPLAGAVVVYLGAGLVGSVAPTPGGIGAVEAALVAGLSAIGVPAAVALPAALLYRTVTFWLPTLPGWFSLRWLQSHDAI
;
A
#
# COMPACT_ATOMS: atom_id res chain seq x y z
N ARG A 1 11.95 4.91 12.88
CA ARG A 1 12.28 4.05 14.05
C ARG A 1 10.99 3.74 14.78
N ALA A 2 10.64 2.47 14.95
CA ALA A 2 9.43 2.11 15.69
C ALA A 2 9.53 0.78 16.49
N TYR A 3 10.45 -0.14 16.18
CA TYR A 3 10.40 -1.49 16.77
C TYR A 3 11.75 -2.21 16.95
N GLY A 4 12.80 -1.51 17.39
CA GLY A 4 14.04 -2.15 17.89
C GLY A 4 14.93 -2.90 16.90
N ASP A 5 14.41 -3.33 15.75
CA ASP A 5 15.15 -3.99 14.67
C ASP A 5 15.37 -3.02 13.51
N GLU A 6 16.62 -2.88 13.08
CA GLU A 6 16.97 -2.13 11.88
C GLU A 6 16.59 -2.97 10.67
N ILE A 7 15.38 -2.79 10.14
CA ILE A 7 15.06 -3.34 8.82
C ILE A 7 15.96 -2.61 7.81
N PRO A 8 16.87 -3.29 7.10
CA PRO A 8 17.68 -2.65 6.08
C PRO A 8 16.76 -2.09 5.00
N LEU A 9 17.01 -0.85 4.58
CA LEU A 9 16.22 -0.15 3.57
C LEU A 9 16.00 -1.01 2.31
N ALA A 10 17.05 -1.74 1.91
CA ALA A 10 16.99 -2.68 0.80
C ALA A 10 15.90 -3.75 0.97
N GLY A 11 15.75 -4.32 2.17
CA GLY A 11 14.71 -5.30 2.46
C GLY A 11 13.31 -4.72 2.33
N ALA A 12 13.08 -3.50 2.83
CA ALA A 12 11.81 -2.81 2.68
C ALA A 12 11.46 -2.50 1.21
N VAL A 13 12.45 -2.09 0.41
CA VAL A 13 12.28 -1.84 -1.03
C VAL A 13 11.92 -3.13 -1.77
N VAL A 14 12.60 -4.25 -1.49
CA VAL A 14 12.30 -5.55 -2.13
C VAL A 14 10.88 -6.00 -1.81
N VAL A 15 10.47 -5.91 -0.54
CA VAL A 15 9.11 -6.24 -0.12
C VAL A 15 8.08 -5.36 -0.81
N TYR A 16 8.35 -4.06 -0.91
CA TYR A 16 7.46 -3.12 -1.58
C TYR A 16 7.30 -3.45 -3.08
N LEU A 17 8.41 -3.67 -3.79
CA LEU A 17 8.40 -4.03 -5.20
C LEU A 17 7.66 -5.35 -5.44
N GLY A 18 7.94 -6.38 -4.62
CA GLY A 18 7.25 -7.66 -4.68
C GLY A 18 5.74 -7.53 -4.45
N ALA A 19 5.32 -6.74 -3.47
CA ALA A 19 3.91 -6.47 -3.21
C ALA A 19 3.23 -5.72 -4.37
N GLY A 20 3.93 -4.81 -5.03
CA GLY A 20 3.44 -4.12 -6.23
C GLY A 20 3.18 -5.08 -7.40
N LEU A 21 4.07 -6.07 -7.61
CA LEU A 21 3.88 -7.12 -8.62
C LEU A 21 2.68 -8.02 -8.30
N VAL A 22 2.52 -8.40 -7.03
CA VAL A 22 1.34 -9.19 -6.60
C VAL A 22 0.05 -8.38 -6.79
N GLY A 23 0.10 -7.07 -6.51
CA GLY A 23 -1.03 -6.18 -6.71
C GLY A 23 -1.45 -6.01 -8.17
N SER A 24 -0.51 -6.03 -9.12
CA SER A 24 -0.81 -5.82 -10.55
C SER A 24 -1.47 -7.03 -11.22
N VAL A 25 -1.22 -8.24 -10.71
CA VAL A 25 -1.84 -9.47 -11.21
C VAL A 25 -3.14 -9.81 -10.49
N ALA A 26 -3.45 -9.13 -9.39
CA ALA A 26 -4.67 -9.35 -8.64
C ALA A 26 -5.89 -8.81 -9.40
N PRO A 27 -6.98 -9.59 -9.55
CA PRO A 27 -8.21 -9.14 -10.21
C PRO A 27 -9.04 -8.17 -9.34
N THR A 28 -8.48 -7.66 -8.24
CA THR A 28 -9.17 -6.75 -7.31
C THR A 28 -8.86 -5.29 -7.65
N PRO A 29 -9.85 -4.38 -7.57
CA PRO A 29 -9.63 -2.95 -7.79
C PRO A 29 -8.51 -2.44 -6.86
N GLY A 30 -7.46 -1.85 -7.45
CA GLY A 30 -6.31 -1.36 -6.70
C GLY A 30 -5.51 -2.44 -5.95
N GLY A 31 -5.70 -3.74 -6.22
CA GLY A 31 -4.98 -4.82 -5.54
C GLY A 31 -5.33 -4.97 -4.06
N ILE A 32 -6.54 -4.59 -3.64
CA ILE A 32 -7.02 -4.75 -2.25
C ILE A 32 -7.04 -6.23 -1.86
N GLY A 33 -6.52 -6.53 -0.68
CA GLY A 33 -6.32 -7.87 -0.13
C GLY A 33 -5.00 -8.50 -0.58
N ALA A 34 -4.68 -8.43 -1.86
CA ALA A 34 -3.49 -9.05 -2.43
C ALA A 34 -2.18 -8.34 -2.03
N VAL A 35 -2.16 -7.01 -2.11
CA VAL A 35 -0.98 -6.20 -1.73
C VAL A 35 -0.77 -6.23 -0.22
N GLU A 36 -1.82 -6.18 0.59
CA GLU A 36 -1.73 -6.28 2.04
C GLU A 36 -1.15 -7.63 2.44
N ALA A 37 -1.64 -8.72 1.86
CA ALA A 37 -1.10 -10.06 2.10
C ALA A 37 0.38 -10.15 1.70
N ALA A 38 0.75 -9.59 0.55
CA ALA A 38 2.14 -9.59 0.08
C ALA A 38 3.07 -8.74 0.96
N LEU A 39 2.63 -7.55 1.41
CA LEU A 39 3.38 -6.70 2.33
C LEU A 39 3.54 -7.39 3.69
N VAL A 40 2.46 -7.95 4.24
CA VAL A 40 2.51 -8.66 5.53
C VAL A 40 3.43 -9.87 5.45
N ALA A 41 3.31 -10.68 4.39
CA ALA A 41 4.16 -11.84 4.17
C ALA A 41 5.63 -11.44 3.99
N GLY A 42 5.91 -10.43 3.17
CA GLY A 42 7.26 -9.95 2.90
C GLY A 42 7.94 -9.32 4.13
N LEU A 43 7.21 -8.48 4.89
CA LEU A 43 7.70 -7.90 6.14
C LEU A 43 7.92 -9.00 7.21
N SER A 44 7.02 -9.97 7.30
CA SER A 44 7.18 -11.10 8.24
C SER A 44 8.39 -11.98 7.87
N ALA A 45 8.65 -12.17 6.57
CA ALA A 45 9.80 -12.92 6.08
C ALA A 45 11.15 -12.28 6.42
N ILE A 46 11.18 -10.96 6.65
CA ILE A 46 12.38 -10.21 7.06
C ILE A 46 12.40 -9.89 8.56
N GLY A 47 11.59 -10.61 9.36
CA GLY A 47 11.64 -10.57 10.83
C GLY A 47 10.64 -9.63 11.50
N VAL A 48 9.77 -8.94 10.76
CA VAL A 48 8.76 -8.05 11.37
C VAL A 48 7.63 -8.89 11.98
N PRO A 49 7.27 -8.68 13.26
CA PRO A 49 6.13 -9.36 13.85
C PRO A 49 4.84 -9.09 13.06
N ALA A 50 4.04 -10.13 12.77
CA ALA A 50 2.81 -10.00 11.99
C ALA A 50 1.80 -8.99 12.59
N ALA A 51 1.78 -8.87 13.92
CA ALA A 51 0.98 -7.89 14.66
C ALA A 51 1.35 -6.42 14.31
N VAL A 52 2.58 -6.19 13.84
CA VAL A 52 3.09 -4.88 13.38
C VAL A 52 3.01 -4.77 11.86
N ALA A 53 3.25 -5.87 11.13
CA ALA A 53 3.26 -5.87 9.67
C ALA A 53 1.90 -5.50 9.05
N LEU A 54 0.78 -5.99 9.61
CA LEU A 54 -0.56 -5.67 9.13
C LEU A 54 -0.92 -4.18 9.29
N PRO A 55 -0.83 -3.57 10.49
CA PRO A 55 -1.10 -2.14 10.63
C PRO A 55 -0.11 -1.28 9.83
N ALA A 56 1.16 -1.71 9.68
CA ALA A 56 2.12 -1.02 8.82
C ALA A 56 1.69 -1.04 7.34
N ALA A 57 1.22 -2.18 6.83
CA ALA A 57 0.69 -2.30 5.47
C ALA A 57 -0.55 -1.42 5.27
N LEU A 58 -1.47 -1.40 6.22
CA LEU A 58 -2.67 -0.55 6.15
C LEU A 58 -2.31 0.94 6.18
N LEU A 59 -1.45 1.37 7.09
CA LEU A 59 -0.96 2.76 7.15
C LEU A 59 -0.30 3.17 5.82
N TYR A 60 0.55 2.29 5.28
CA TYR A 60 1.19 2.50 4.00
C TYR A 60 0.15 2.73 2.90
N ARG A 61 -0.91 1.90 2.82
CA ARG A 61 -1.98 2.08 1.83
C ARG A 61 -2.82 3.33 2.08
N THR A 62 -3.10 3.68 3.33
CA THR A 62 -3.81 4.92 3.63
C THR A 62 -3.07 6.14 3.08
N VAL A 63 -1.75 6.18 3.26
CA VAL A 63 -0.92 7.31 2.81
C VAL A 63 -0.67 7.29 1.31
N THR A 64 -0.45 6.12 0.70
CA THR A 64 -0.03 6.02 -0.72
C THR A 64 -1.16 5.78 -1.70
N PHE A 65 -2.25 5.18 -1.26
CA PHE A 65 -3.40 4.87 -2.10
C PHE A 65 -4.59 5.76 -1.74
N TRP A 66 -5.03 5.78 -0.48
CA TRP A 66 -6.29 6.44 -0.13
C TRP A 66 -6.18 7.97 -0.11
N LEU A 67 -5.11 8.51 0.48
CA LEU A 67 -4.90 9.95 0.61
C LEU A 67 -4.79 10.66 -0.77
N PRO A 68 -4.07 10.11 -1.78
CA PRO A 68 -4.04 10.70 -3.13
C PRO A 68 -5.32 10.47 -3.93
N THR A 69 -6.08 9.40 -3.68
CA THR A 69 -7.35 9.15 -4.38
C THR A 69 -8.43 10.17 -4.02
N LEU A 70 -8.48 10.65 -2.77
CA LEU A 70 -9.46 11.66 -2.34
C LEU A 70 -9.44 12.95 -3.20
N PRO A 71 -8.32 13.68 -3.33
CA PRO A 71 -8.28 14.90 -4.14
C PRO A 71 -8.56 14.60 -5.62
N GLY A 72 -8.07 13.48 -6.16
CA GLY A 72 -8.37 13.08 -7.54
C GLY A 72 -9.88 12.91 -7.78
N TRP A 73 -10.59 12.27 -6.84
CA TRP A 73 -12.04 12.13 -6.90
C TRP A 73 -12.76 13.48 -6.79
N PHE A 74 -12.33 14.37 -5.90
CA PHE A 74 -12.90 15.72 -5.79
C PHE A 74 -12.70 16.52 -7.08
N SER A 75 -11.53 16.46 -7.69
CA SER A 75 -11.26 17.11 -8.98
C SER A 75 -12.14 16.54 -10.09
N LEU A 76 -12.33 15.23 -10.13
CA LEU A 76 -13.20 14.58 -11.12
C LEU A 76 -14.66 14.99 -10.96
N ARG A 77 -15.16 14.98 -9.72
CA ARG A 77 -16.50 15.48 -9.35
C ARG A 77 -16.69 16.94 -9.77
N TRP A 78 -15.68 17.76 -9.55
CA TRP A 78 -15.71 19.18 -9.91
C TRP A 78 -15.75 19.36 -11.43
N LEU A 79 -14.96 18.60 -12.19
CA LEU A 79 -14.98 18.63 -13.66
C LEU A 79 -16.35 18.18 -14.22
N GLN A 80 -16.92 17.10 -13.67
CA GLN A 80 -18.24 16.60 -14.04
C GLN A 80 -19.37 17.59 -13.72
N SER A 81 -19.25 18.37 -12.64
CA SER A 81 -20.28 19.35 -12.29
C SER A 81 -20.25 20.62 -13.15
N HIS A 82 -19.19 20.83 -13.94
CA HIS A 82 -19.00 22.00 -14.80
C HIS A 82 -19.06 21.64 -16.31
N ASP A 83 -19.61 20.47 -16.68
CA ASP A 83 -19.71 19.97 -18.07
C ASP A 83 -18.38 20.02 -18.84
N ALA A 84 -17.25 19.94 -18.13
CA ALA A 84 -15.92 19.94 -18.72
C ALA A 84 -15.51 18.54 -19.24
N ILE A 85 -16.28 17.50 -18.89
CA ILE A 85 -16.17 16.09 -19.28
C ILE A 85 -17.56 15.46 -19.16
#